data_AF-A0A7K1T6B4-F1
#
_entry.id   AF-A0A7K1T6B4-F1
#
_cell.length_a   1.000
_cell.length_b   1.000
_cell.length_c   1.000
_cell.angle_alpha   90.00
_cell.angle_beta   90.00
_cell.angle_gamma   90.00
#
_symmetry.space_group_name_H-M   'P 1'
#
loop_
_entity.id
_entity.type
_entity.pdbx_description
1 polymer ?
#
loop_
_entity_poly.entity_id
_entity_poly.type
_entity_poly.pdbx_seq_one_letter_code
_entity_poly.pdbx_strand_id
1 'polypeptide(L)' 'MAQYKVRLISEDGEVHEEDDLYDTEEDAYEYGCYLKSCYFQGQEILHMSNPGDNPEPDYDEEIKIEVVEA' A
#
# COMPACT_ATOMS: atom_id res chain seq x y z
N MET A 1 17.94 -8.03 17.85
CA MET A 1 17.95 -7.82 16.39
C MET A 1 17.00 -6.68 16.12
N ALA A 2 17.34 -5.77 15.21
CA ALA A 2 16.40 -4.73 14.81
C ALA A 2 15.20 -5.40 14.14
N GLN A 3 13.99 -4.84 14.32
CA GLN A 3 12.79 -5.28 13.61
C GLN A 3 12.31 -4.14 12.72
N TYR A 4 11.65 -4.46 11.63
CA TYR A 4 11.20 -3.50 10.63
C TYR A 4 9.70 -3.61 10.43
N LYS A 5 9.05 -2.47 10.19
CA LYS A 5 7.62 -2.39 9.85
C LYS A 5 7.42 -1.54 8.60
N VAL A 6 6.26 -1.70 7.98
CA VAL A 6 5.91 -1.04 6.72
C VAL A 6 4.92 0.09 6.97
N ARG A 7 5.11 1.20 6.26
CA ARG A 7 4.16 2.30 6.13
C ARG A 7 3.87 2.55 4.66
N LEU A 8 2.59 2.62 4.31
CA LEU A 8 2.12 3.07 3.02
C LEU A 8 1.65 4.51 3.16
N ILE A 9 2.13 5.37 2.27
CA ILE A 9 1.78 6.79 2.26
C ILE A 9 1.07 7.08 0.96
N SER A 10 -0.21 7.42 1.07
CA SER A 10 -1.06 7.85 -0.05
C SER A 10 -0.68 9.25 -0.52
N GLU A 11 -1.10 9.63 -1.72
CA GLU A 11 -0.74 10.93 -2.33
C GLU A 11 -1.26 12.14 -1.52
N ASP A 12 -2.40 11.97 -0.87
CA ASP A 12 -3.01 12.95 0.04
C ASP A 12 -2.28 13.06 1.40
N GLY A 13 -1.27 12.21 1.63
CA GLY A 13 -0.49 12.15 2.85
C GLY A 13 -1.10 11.28 3.95
N GLU A 14 -2.17 10.51 3.66
CA GLU A 14 -2.64 9.48 4.57
C GLU A 14 -1.56 8.41 4.77
N VAL A 15 -1.32 8.03 6.03
CA VAL A 15 -0.31 7.02 6.38
C VAL A 15 -1.02 5.80 6.96
N HIS A 16 -0.90 4.68 6.25
CA HIS A 16 -1.30 3.37 6.74
C HIS A 16 -0.07 2.64 7.27
N GLU A 17 -0.03 2.44 8.59
CA GLU A 17 1.03 1.69 9.25
C GLU A 17 0.56 0.25 9.49
N GLU A 18 1.40 -0.71 9.09
CA GLU A 18 1.16 -2.13 9.30
C GLU A 18 1.75 -2.59 10.65
N ASP A 19 1.05 -3.51 11.32
CA ASP A 19 1.45 -4.05 12.62
C ASP A 19 2.46 -5.22 12.50
N ASP A 20 2.62 -5.78 11.30
CA ASP A 20 3.54 -6.91 11.06
C ASP A 20 5.01 -6.47 11.18
N LEU A 21 5.82 -7.31 11.83
CA LEU A 21 7.24 -7.07 12.08
C LEU A 21 8.10 -8.07 11.31
N TYR A 22 9.15 -7.55 10.68
CA TYR A 22 10.10 -8.32 9.87
C TYR A 22 11.51 -8.25 10.44
N ASP A 23 12.30 -9.31 10.25
CA ASP A 23 13.68 -9.37 10.73
C ASP A 23 14.66 -8.60 9.83
N THR A 24 14.27 -8.30 8.58
CA THR A 24 15.08 -7.54 7.62
C THR A 24 14.28 -6.43 6.95
N GLU A 25 14.97 -5.36 6.56
CA GLU A 25 14.38 -4.25 5.80
C GLU A 25 13.87 -4.70 4.42
N GLU A 26 14.57 -5.65 3.79
CA GLU A 26 14.21 -6.21 2.49
C GLU A 26 12.87 -6.97 2.55
N ASP A 27 12.68 -7.82 3.56
CA ASP A 27 11.42 -8.56 3.75
C ASP A 27 10.23 -7.61 3.96
N ALA A 28 10.42 -6.56 4.76
CA ALA A 28 9.40 -5.52 4.97
C ALA A 28 9.11 -4.77 3.67
N TYR A 29 10.14 -4.40 2.90
CA TYR A 29 9.94 -3.70 1.62
C TYR A 29 9.22 -4.56 0.58
N GLU A 30 9.54 -5.85 0.48
CA GLU A 30 8.83 -6.80 -0.38
C GLU A 30 7.35 -6.90 0.01
N TYR A 31 7.04 -6.95 1.31
CA TYR A 31 5.67 -6.91 1.78
C TYR A 31 4.96 -5.60 1.42
N GLY A 32 5.62 -4.45 1.56
CA GLY A 32 5.07 -3.16 1.12
C GLY A 32 4.78 -3.13 -0.38
N CYS A 33 5.64 -3.72 -1.21
CA CYS A 33 5.40 -3.88 -2.65
C CYS A 33 4.17 -4.75 -2.93
N TYR A 34 3.99 -5.82 -2.17
CA TYR A 34 2.80 -6.67 -2.26
C TYR A 34 1.53 -5.89 -1.90
N LEU A 35 1.52 -5.15 -0.80
CA LEU A 35 0.36 -4.34 -0.40
C LEU A 35 0.01 -3.27 -1.43
N LYS A 36 1.01 -2.57 -1.99
CA LYS A 36 0.82 -1.63 -3.09
C LYS A 36 0.16 -2.28 -4.30
N SER A 37 0.59 -3.50 -4.66
CA SER A 37 -0.06 -4.25 -5.75
C SER A 37 -1.51 -4.60 -5.43
N CYS A 38 -1.80 -5.00 -4.19
CA CYS A 38 -3.17 -5.31 -3.76
C CYS A 38 -4.08 -4.07 -3.80
N TYR A 39 -3.56 -2.90 -3.43
CA TYR A 39 -4.30 -1.64 -3.50
C TYR A 39 -4.79 -1.36 -4.92
N PHE A 40 -3.90 -1.36 -5.91
CA PHE A 40 -4.27 -1.10 -7.31
C PHE A 40 -5.22 -2.16 -7.88
N GLN A 41 -4.98 -3.44 -7.57
CA GLN A 41 -5.89 -4.50 -7.99
C GLN A 41 -7.29 -4.32 -7.38
N GLY A 42 -7.37 -3.92 -6.10
CA GLY A 42 -8.61 -3.60 -5.42
C GLY A 42 -9.36 -2.44 -6.10
N GLN A 43 -8.63 -1.39 -6.50
CA GLN A 43 -9.17 -0.27 -7.27
C GLN A 43 -9.74 -0.75 -8.61
N GLU A 44 -9.00 -1.56 -9.39
CA GLU A 44 -9.50 -2.10 -10.66
C GLU A 44 -10.80 -2.90 -10.47
N ILE A 45 -10.84 -3.78 -9.47
CA ILE A 45 -12.02 -4.61 -9.18
C ILE A 45 -13.22 -3.75 -8.76
N LEU A 46 -13.00 -2.74 -7.91
CA LEU A 46 -14.05 -1.83 -7.46
C LEU A 46 -14.71 -1.10 -8.64
N HIS A 47 -13.90 -0.68 -9.61
CA HIS A 47 -14.35 0.03 -10.82
C HIS A 47 -14.87 -0.88 -11.94
N MET A 48 -14.73 -2.20 -11.81
CA MET A 48 -15.45 -3.18 -12.64
C MET A 48 -16.92 -3.36 -12.23
N SER A 49 -17.36 -2.72 -11.13
CA SER A 49 -18.78 -2.65 -10.76
C SER A 49 -19.60 -1.89 -11.80
N ASN A 50 -20.93 -1.88 -11.66
CA ASN A 50 -21.83 -1.21 -12.59
C ASN A 50 -21.32 0.21 -12.94
N PRO A 51 -21.26 0.56 -14.24
CA PRO A 51 -20.78 1.88 -14.66
C PRO A 51 -21.51 3.01 -13.94
N GLY A 52 -20.75 3.86 -13.24
CA GLY A 52 -21.26 5.04 -12.51
C GLY A 52 -21.54 4.87 -11.02
N ASP A 53 -21.37 3.66 -10.45
CA ASP A 53 -21.55 3.43 -9.00
C ASP A 53 -20.34 3.89 -8.16
N ASN A 54 -19.15 3.95 -8.76
CA ASN A 54 -17.92 4.43 -8.12
C ASN A 54 -17.37 5.65 -8.89
N PRO A 55 -16.58 6.54 -8.24
CA PRO A 55 -15.78 7.55 -8.94
C PRO A 55 -14.95 6.92 -10.06
N GLU A 56 -14.41 7.68 -11.01
CA GLU A 56 -13.44 7.08 -11.93
C GLU A 56 -12.13 6.77 -11.17
N PRO A 57 -11.47 5.63 -11.46
CA PRO A 57 -10.17 5.32 -10.86
C PRO A 57 -9.16 6.39 -11.26
N ASP A 58 -8.45 6.92 -10.27
CA ASP A 58 -7.25 7.72 -10.54
C ASP A 58 -6.07 6.77 -10.78
N TYR A 59 -5.77 6.53 -12.05
CA TYR A 59 -4.65 5.67 -12.45
C TYR A 59 -3.28 6.32 -12.23
N ASP A 60 -3.25 7.63 -11.93
CA ASP A 60 -2.02 8.36 -11.66
C ASP A 60 -1.68 8.40 -10.15
N GLU A 61 -2.57 7.88 -9.28
CA GLU A 61 -2.38 7.85 -7.83
C GLU A 61 -1.08 7.10 -7.45
N GLU A 62 -0.22 7.76 -6.67
CA GLU A 62 1.06 7.19 -6.22
C GLU A 62 1.03 6.83 -4.73
N ILE A 63 1.15 5.53 -4.42
CA ILE A 63 1.46 5.04 -3.07
C ILE A 63 2.97 4.90 -2.88
N LYS A 64 3.49 5.53 -1.82
CA LYS A 64 4.89 5.40 -1.38
C LYS A 64 5.03 4.36 -0.29
N ILE A 65 6.10 3.58 -0.36
CA ILE A 65 6.44 2.57 0.65
C ILE A 65 7.59 3.13 1.49
N GLU A 66 7.41 3.15 2.80
CA GLU A 66 8.45 3.51 3.77
C GLU A 66 8.64 2.34 4.74
N VAL A 67 9.89 1.91 4.92
CA VAL A 67 10.26 0.90 5.91
C VAL A 67 10.92 1.60 7.09
N VAL A 68 10.45 1.32 8.30
CA VAL A 68 10.98 1.93 9.52
C VAL A 68 11.38 0.87 10.54
N GLU A 69 12.47 1.11 11.26
CA GLU A 69 12.85 0.28 12.41
C GLU A 69 11.81 0.44 13.54
N ALA A 70 11.36 -0.68 14.10
CA ALA A 70 10.31 -0.76 15.11
C ALA A 70 10.84 -0.73 16.55
#